data_AF-A0A822ZTT8-F1
#
_entry.id   AF-A0A822ZTT8-F1
#
_cell.length_a   1.000
_cell.length_b   1.000
_cell.length_c   1.000
_cell.angle_alpha   90.00
_cell.angle_beta   90.00
_cell.angle_gamma   90.00
#
_symmetry.space_group_name_H-M   'P 1'
#
loop_
_entity.id
_entity.type
_entity.pdbx_description
1 polymer ?
#
loop_
_entity_poly.entity_id
_entity_poly.type
_entity_poly.pdbx_seq_one_letter_code
_entity_poly.pdbx_strand_id
1 'polypeptide(L)'
;MADLKERLLPPRPSSTMNLRETTSRPSASGRPLFQGMDFLGLKKRGQGLRSWIRVDTSGNSQIIEVDKFTMMRRCDLPARDLRLLDPLFVYPSTILGREKAIVVNLEQIRCIITADEVLLLNSLDNYVLQYVVELQRRLTAAGVGEVWQSDGPNLGRSRSRSFENSFGNTSPDYLPFEFRALEVALESACAFLDAQV
;
A
#
# COMPACT_ATOMS: atom_id res chain seq x y z
N MET A 1 15.56 -66.76 10.06
CA MET A 1 16.98 -66.58 10.47
C MET A 1 17.14 -65.14 10.91
N ALA A 2 17.58 -64.92 12.15
CA ALA A 2 17.80 -63.61 12.72
C ALA A 2 19.02 -63.67 13.66
N ASP A 3 20.03 -62.84 13.41
CA ASP A 3 21.20 -62.64 14.28
C ASP A 3 20.78 -61.77 15.49
N LEU A 4 21.15 -61.99 16.77
CA LEU A 4 22.31 -62.61 17.46
C LEU A 4 23.41 -61.62 17.87
N LYS A 5 23.32 -61.15 19.13
CA LYS A 5 24.37 -60.88 20.17
C LYS A 5 23.87 -59.75 21.11
N GLU A 6 23.70 -59.95 22.43
CA GLU A 6 24.68 -60.24 23.50
C GLU A 6 25.66 -59.06 23.79
N ARG A 7 26.00 -58.66 25.03
CA ARG A 7 25.68 -59.14 26.40
C ARG A 7 26.03 -58.06 27.48
N LEU A 8 25.21 -58.00 28.54
CA LEU A 8 25.51 -57.90 30.00
C LEU A 8 26.67 -57.03 30.59
N LEU A 9 26.35 -56.33 31.70
CA LEU A 9 27.27 -55.60 32.63
C LEU A 9 28.02 -56.54 33.60
N PRO A 10 29.08 -56.09 34.32
CA PRO A 10 28.96 -55.75 35.77
C PRO A 10 29.89 -54.57 36.23
N PRO A 11 30.35 -54.41 37.51
CA PRO A 11 29.73 -53.51 38.50
C PRO A 11 30.64 -52.40 39.13
N ARG A 12 30.10 -51.67 40.14
CA ARG A 12 30.66 -50.50 40.87
C ARG A 12 31.87 -50.79 41.78
N PRO A 13 32.63 -49.74 42.17
CA PRO A 13 32.46 -49.09 43.50
C PRO A 13 32.27 -47.53 43.38
N SER A 14 32.16 -46.65 44.39
CA SER A 14 32.10 -46.74 45.87
C SER A 14 31.36 -45.54 46.53
N SER A 15 31.06 -45.70 47.82
CA SER A 15 30.72 -44.78 48.93
C SER A 15 31.85 -43.77 49.32
N THR A 16 31.74 -42.70 50.16
CA THR A 16 30.73 -42.21 51.13
C THR A 16 31.04 -40.75 51.61
N MET A 17 30.02 -39.99 52.03
CA MET A 17 29.96 -38.97 53.12
C MET A 17 31.18 -38.08 53.48
N ASN A 18 31.03 -36.74 53.53
CA ASN A 18 30.59 -36.02 54.75
C ASN A 18 30.52 -34.46 54.66
N LEU A 19 29.85 -33.89 55.66
CA LEU A 19 29.47 -32.48 55.88
C LEU A 19 30.59 -31.59 56.46
N ARG A 20 30.70 -30.31 56.03
CA ARG A 20 31.13 -29.17 56.90
C ARG A 20 30.93 -27.78 56.27
N GLU A 21 30.34 -26.87 57.03
CA GLU A 21 30.42 -25.40 56.87
C GLU A 21 31.79 -24.90 57.43
N THR A 22 32.30 -23.66 57.29
CA THR A 22 31.72 -22.32 57.13
C THR A 22 32.69 -21.31 56.45
N THR A 23 32.14 -20.25 55.84
CA THR A 23 32.66 -18.86 55.72
C THR A 23 34.02 -18.53 55.06
N SER A 24 33.97 -17.86 53.89
CA SER A 24 34.58 -16.52 53.67
C SER A 24 34.14 -15.89 52.32
N ARG A 25 34.02 -14.56 52.29
CA ARG A 25 33.60 -13.71 51.13
C ARG A 25 34.82 -13.33 50.24
N PRO A 26 34.64 -12.60 49.11
CA PRO A 26 33.70 -12.78 48.00
C PRO A 26 34.43 -12.72 46.63
N SER A 27 33.77 -13.08 45.52
CA SER A 27 34.20 -12.60 44.19
C SER A 27 33.03 -12.44 43.22
N ALA A 28 33.15 -11.47 42.32
CA ALA A 28 32.01 -10.85 41.65
C ALA A 28 31.76 -11.40 40.23
N SER A 29 30.50 -11.69 39.91
CA SER A 29 29.90 -11.45 38.59
C SER A 29 28.36 -11.56 38.63
N GLY A 30 27.74 -10.84 39.56
CA GLY A 30 26.29 -10.62 39.54
C GLY A 30 25.99 -9.32 38.80
N ARG A 31 25.64 -9.37 37.51
CA ARG A 31 25.04 -8.21 36.84
C ARG A 31 23.55 -8.14 37.22
N PRO A 32 23.09 -7.06 37.87
CA PRO A 32 21.66 -6.91 38.16
C PRO A 32 20.89 -6.59 36.88
N LEU A 33 19.74 -7.22 36.70
CA LEU A 33 18.77 -6.83 35.68
C LEU A 33 18.10 -5.55 36.18
N PHE A 34 18.53 -4.39 35.65
CA PHE A 34 18.02 -3.09 36.09
C PHE A 34 16.53 -2.91 35.77
N GLN A 35 15.79 -2.57 36.81
CA GLN A 35 14.51 -1.89 36.74
C GLN A 35 14.75 -0.43 36.35
N GLY A 36 14.07 0.09 35.33
CA GLY A 36 14.11 1.53 35.02
C GLY A 36 13.74 1.93 33.59
N MET A 37 12.61 2.62 33.48
CA MET A 37 12.29 3.66 32.49
C MET A 37 12.16 3.30 31.00
N ASP A 38 10.88 3.27 30.62
CA ASP A 38 10.28 4.11 29.58
C ASP A 38 10.10 3.60 28.14
N PHE A 39 8.83 3.71 27.73
CA PHE A 39 8.29 3.51 26.40
C PHE A 39 8.99 4.44 25.40
N LEU A 40 9.50 3.90 24.27
CA LEU A 40 9.63 4.50 22.92
C LEU A 40 10.65 3.77 22.02
N GLY A 41 11.43 2.80 22.52
CA GLY A 41 12.62 2.28 21.82
C GLY A 41 12.53 0.99 20.97
N LEU A 42 11.44 0.21 21.00
CA LEU A 42 11.42 -1.15 20.41
C LEU A 42 10.46 -1.33 19.22
N LYS A 43 10.77 -0.72 18.05
CA LYS A 43 10.13 -1.14 16.79
C LYS A 43 10.90 -2.30 16.13
N LYS A 44 10.43 -3.52 16.43
CA LYS A 44 10.97 -4.77 15.88
C LYS A 44 10.94 -4.79 14.33
N ARG A 45 12.05 -5.24 13.73
CA ARG A 45 12.19 -5.87 12.40
C ARG A 45 11.16 -5.47 11.32
N GLY A 46 11.53 -4.49 10.47
CA GLY A 46 11.11 -4.44 9.06
C GLY A 46 9.67 -4.06 8.72
N GLN A 47 8.79 -3.79 9.69
CA GLN A 47 7.41 -3.34 9.44
C GLN A 47 7.30 -1.81 9.57
N GLY A 48 7.92 -1.09 8.64
CA GLY A 48 7.91 0.38 8.60
C GLY A 48 6.50 0.96 8.44
N LEU A 49 6.29 2.16 9.01
CA LEU A 49 5.22 3.03 8.48
C LEU A 49 5.71 3.50 7.11
N ARG A 50 4.81 3.60 6.12
CA ARG A 50 5.10 4.26 4.85
C ARG A 50 4.28 5.55 4.79
N SER A 51 4.87 6.60 4.25
CA SER A 51 4.18 7.85 3.97
C SER A 51 3.42 7.72 2.65
N TRP A 52 2.17 8.16 2.64
CA TRP A 52 1.28 8.14 1.48
C TRP A 52 0.66 9.52 1.29
N ILE A 53 0.50 9.94 0.04
CA ILE A 53 -0.30 11.11 -0.31
C ILE A 53 -1.72 10.62 -0.57
N ARG A 54 -2.67 11.12 0.20
CA ARG A 54 -4.10 10.88 0.06
C ARG A 54 -4.74 12.10 -0.60
N VAL A 55 -5.43 11.91 -1.71
CA VAL A 55 -6.28 12.92 -2.35
C VAL A 55 -7.74 12.46 -2.23
N ASP A 56 -8.60 13.29 -1.66
CA ASP A 56 -10.04 12.96 -1.52
C ASP A 56 -10.87 13.37 -2.76
N THR A 57 -12.15 13.00 -2.77
CA THR A 57 -13.14 13.39 -3.80
C THR A 57 -13.31 14.90 -3.99
N SER A 58 -12.91 15.71 -3.02
CA SER A 58 -12.99 17.19 -3.06
C SER A 58 -11.68 17.84 -3.53
N GLY A 59 -10.65 17.05 -3.86
CA GLY A 59 -9.34 17.56 -4.27
C GLY A 59 -8.43 17.99 -3.10
N ASN A 60 -8.73 17.65 -1.85
CA ASN A 60 -7.82 17.93 -0.74
C ASN A 60 -6.70 16.87 -0.68
N SER A 61 -5.44 17.31 -0.80
CA SER A 61 -4.26 16.47 -0.58
C SER A 61 -3.83 16.50 0.88
N GLN A 62 -3.60 15.34 1.48
CA GLN A 62 -3.03 15.20 2.83
C GLN A 62 -2.00 14.07 2.87
N ILE A 63 -0.93 14.23 3.65
CA ILE A 63 0.08 13.18 3.84
C ILE A 63 -0.32 12.35 5.06
N ILE A 64 -0.41 11.03 4.89
CA ILE A 64 -0.75 10.07 5.95
C ILE A 64 0.37 9.03 6.12
N GLU A 65 0.64 8.63 7.36
CA GLU A 65 1.56 7.51 7.63
C GLU A 65 0.78 6.25 7.97
N VAL A 66 0.94 5.20 7.16
CA VAL A 66 0.17 3.96 7.29
C VAL A 66 1.10 2.76 7.15
N ASP A 67 0.97 1.78 8.03
CA ASP A 67 1.69 0.51 7.91
C ASP A 67 1.09 -0.38 6.81
N LYS A 68 1.90 -1.33 6.33
CA LYS A 68 1.49 -2.26 5.25
C LYS A 68 0.18 -3.01 5.55
N PHE A 69 -0.02 -3.53 6.76
CA PHE A 69 -1.19 -4.35 7.08
C PHE A 69 -2.45 -3.51 7.25
N THR A 70 -2.33 -2.29 7.77
CA THR A 70 -3.46 -1.35 7.82
C THR A 70 -3.82 -0.88 6.42
N MET A 71 -2.86 -0.61 5.53
CA MET A 71 -3.16 -0.27 4.13
C MET A 71 -3.87 -1.42 3.39
N MET A 72 -3.36 -2.65 3.55
CA MET A 72 -4.01 -3.85 2.99
C MET A 72 -5.45 -4.02 3.47
N ARG A 73 -5.73 -3.84 4.76
CA ARG A 73 -7.09 -3.94 5.32
C ARG A 73 -7.99 -2.77 4.90
N ARG A 74 -7.46 -1.56 4.77
CA ARG A 74 -8.20 -0.36 4.36
C ARG A 74 -8.73 -0.49 2.92
N CYS A 75 -7.88 -0.96 2.00
CA CYS A 75 -8.21 -1.02 0.58
C CYS A 75 -8.67 -2.42 0.11
N ASP A 76 -8.77 -3.39 1.03
CA ASP A 76 -9.07 -4.80 0.75
C ASP A 76 -8.11 -5.45 -0.27
N LEU A 77 -6.81 -5.16 -0.13
CA LEU A 77 -5.76 -5.56 -1.08
C LEU A 77 -4.89 -6.70 -0.54
N PRO A 78 -4.62 -7.74 -1.35
CA PRO A 78 -3.65 -8.76 -0.98
C PRO A 78 -2.22 -8.20 -1.01
N ALA A 79 -1.32 -8.81 -0.24
CA ALA A 79 0.07 -8.37 -0.10
C ALA A 79 0.89 -8.35 -1.41
N ARG A 80 0.38 -8.99 -2.48
CA ARG A 80 0.94 -8.98 -3.84
C ARG A 80 0.76 -7.61 -4.50
N ASP A 81 -0.42 -7.02 -4.38
CA ASP A 81 -0.79 -5.81 -5.12
C ASP A 81 -0.05 -4.59 -4.57
N LEU A 82 0.02 -4.49 -3.24
CA LEU A 82 0.82 -3.45 -2.59
C LEU A 82 2.32 -3.55 -2.89
N ARG A 83 2.82 -4.71 -3.33
CA ARG A 83 4.22 -4.85 -3.80
C ARG A 83 4.42 -4.32 -5.21
N LEU A 84 3.38 -4.25 -6.06
CA LEU A 84 3.49 -3.67 -7.40
C LEU A 84 3.81 -2.17 -7.31
N LEU A 85 3.22 -1.51 -6.32
CA LEU A 85 3.39 -0.08 -6.07
C LEU A 85 4.74 0.26 -5.41
N ASP A 86 5.43 -0.70 -4.81
CA ASP A 86 6.67 -0.46 -4.06
C ASP A 86 7.82 -0.08 -5.01
N PRO A 87 8.38 1.15 -4.94
CA PRO A 87 9.38 1.65 -5.91
C PRO A 87 10.66 0.81 -5.97
N LEU A 88 10.95 0.03 -4.92
CA LEU A 88 12.09 -0.88 -4.87
C LEU A 88 11.96 -2.07 -5.85
N PHE A 89 10.78 -2.29 -6.43
CA PHE A 89 10.53 -3.32 -7.42
C PHE A 89 10.09 -2.72 -8.76
N VAL A 90 10.69 -3.22 -9.83
CA VAL A 90 10.26 -2.92 -11.20
C VAL A 90 9.29 -4.01 -11.64
N TYR A 91 8.03 -3.63 -11.82
CA TYR A 91 6.97 -4.46 -12.39
C TYR A 91 6.47 -3.82 -13.69
N PRO A 92 6.02 -4.61 -14.67
CA PRO A 92 5.42 -4.07 -15.88
C PRO A 92 4.16 -3.25 -15.56
N SER A 93 3.83 -2.33 -16.45
CA SER A 93 2.62 -1.50 -16.33
C SER A 93 1.37 -2.38 -16.22
N THR A 94 0.59 -2.20 -15.16
CA THR A 94 -0.59 -3.02 -14.84
C THR A 94 -1.68 -2.17 -14.19
N ILE A 95 -2.93 -2.46 -14.56
CA ILE A 95 -4.13 -1.92 -13.92
C ILE A 95 -4.94 -3.13 -13.45
N LEU A 96 -5.20 -3.21 -12.14
CA LEU A 96 -5.91 -4.34 -11.53
C LEU A 96 -7.20 -3.85 -10.87
N GLY A 97 -8.33 -4.32 -11.38
CA GLY A 97 -9.62 -4.15 -10.70
C GLY A 97 -9.72 -5.08 -9.48
N ARG A 98 -10.12 -4.52 -8.34
CA ARG A 98 -10.48 -5.22 -7.09
C ARG A 98 -11.86 -4.77 -6.64
N GLU A 99 -12.44 -5.46 -5.66
CA GLU A 99 -13.81 -5.20 -5.21
C GLU A 99 -14.04 -3.79 -4.65
N LYS A 100 -13.01 -3.17 -4.06
CA LYS A 100 -13.08 -1.84 -3.42
C LYS A 100 -12.01 -0.86 -3.89
N ALA A 101 -11.20 -1.24 -4.88
CA ALA A 101 -10.06 -0.46 -5.33
C ALA A 101 -9.65 -0.81 -6.76
N ILE A 102 -8.99 0.14 -7.43
CA ILE A 102 -8.25 -0.07 -8.66
C ILE A 102 -6.78 0.16 -8.32
N VAL A 103 -5.93 -0.84 -8.52
CA VAL A 103 -4.49 -0.73 -8.30
C VAL A 103 -3.82 -0.41 -9.63
N VAL A 104 -3.16 0.74 -9.69
CA VAL A 104 -2.56 1.30 -10.90
C VAL A 104 -1.05 1.34 -10.70
N ASN A 105 -0.33 0.52 -11.45
CA ASN A 105 1.11 0.61 -11.62
C ASN A 105 1.39 1.03 -13.06
N LEU A 106 1.53 2.34 -13.29
CA LEU A 106 2.10 2.89 -14.52
C LEU A 106 3.50 3.40 -14.18
N GLU A 107 4.38 3.52 -15.18
CA GLU A 107 5.83 3.69 -15.00
C GLU A 107 6.21 4.74 -13.92
N GLN A 108 5.65 5.94 -14.03
CA GLN A 108 5.85 7.06 -13.09
C GLN A 108 4.67 7.28 -12.12
N ILE A 109 3.55 6.57 -12.29
CA ILE A 109 2.31 6.79 -11.54
C ILE A 109 1.88 5.47 -10.89
N ARG A 110 2.16 5.36 -9.59
CA ARG A 110 1.82 4.18 -8.77
C ARG A 110 0.84 4.58 -7.68
N CYS A 111 -0.42 4.16 -7.82
CA CYS A 111 -1.48 4.54 -6.90
C CYS A 111 -2.51 3.42 -6.64
N ILE A 112 -3.24 3.58 -5.54
CA ILE A 112 -4.49 2.86 -5.25
C ILE A 112 -5.60 3.88 -5.40
N ILE A 113 -6.56 3.61 -6.27
CA ILE A 113 -7.77 4.41 -6.42
C ILE A 113 -8.90 3.67 -5.70
N THR A 114 -9.61 4.33 -4.80
CA THR A 114 -10.83 3.81 -4.16
C THR A 114 -12.02 4.67 -4.56
N ALA A 115 -13.23 4.39 -4.05
CA ALA A 115 -14.41 5.21 -4.31
C ALA A 115 -14.34 6.62 -3.65
N ASP A 116 -13.58 6.78 -2.56
CA ASP A 116 -13.56 8.00 -1.73
C ASP A 116 -12.22 8.77 -1.79
N GLU A 117 -11.15 8.10 -2.21
CA GLU A 117 -9.78 8.63 -2.16
C GLU A 117 -8.82 7.94 -3.14
N VAL A 118 -7.83 8.69 -3.62
CA VAL A 118 -6.62 8.17 -4.29
C VAL A 118 -5.45 8.19 -3.31
N LEU A 119 -4.70 7.10 -3.25
CA LEU A 119 -3.54 6.92 -2.38
C LEU A 119 -2.30 6.66 -3.23
N LEU A 120 -1.33 7.58 -3.17
CA LEU A 120 -0.02 7.44 -3.80
C LEU A 120 1.04 7.19 -2.73
N LEU A 121 2.09 6.43 -3.05
CA LEU A 121 3.26 6.42 -2.18
C LEU A 121 3.94 7.78 -2.26
N ASN A 122 4.24 8.35 -1.08
CA ASN A 122 4.95 9.63 -1.02
C ASN A 122 6.42 9.40 -1.42
N SER A 123 6.79 9.85 -2.62
CA SER A 123 8.17 9.99 -3.07
C SER A 123 8.49 11.46 -3.33
N LEU A 124 9.78 11.78 -3.40
CA LEU A 124 10.25 13.13 -3.73
C LEU A 124 10.29 13.37 -5.27
N ASP A 125 9.65 12.49 -6.05
CA ASP A 125 9.68 12.55 -7.50
C ASP A 125 8.73 13.65 -7.99
N ASN A 126 9.25 14.55 -8.83
CA ASN A 126 8.48 15.68 -9.34
C ASN A 126 7.20 15.22 -10.07
N TYR A 127 7.25 14.09 -10.78
CA TYR A 127 6.08 13.49 -11.46
C TYR A 127 4.92 13.17 -10.51
N VAL A 128 5.20 12.67 -9.29
CA VAL A 128 4.15 12.39 -8.31
C VAL A 128 3.51 13.69 -7.82
N LEU A 129 4.30 14.76 -7.64
CA LEU A 129 3.79 16.07 -7.26
C LEU A 129 2.97 16.73 -8.38
N GLN A 130 3.43 16.69 -9.64
CA GLN A 130 2.66 17.19 -10.79
C GLN A 130 1.34 16.42 -10.94
N TYR A 131 1.37 15.09 -10.83
CA TYR A 131 0.18 14.26 -10.90
C TYR A 131 -0.82 14.60 -9.79
N VAL A 132 -0.37 14.80 -8.55
CA VAL A 132 -1.24 15.22 -7.44
C VAL A 132 -1.89 16.57 -7.76
N VAL A 133 -1.12 17.58 -8.19
CA VAL A 133 -1.68 18.90 -8.54
C VAL A 133 -2.72 18.81 -9.67
N GLU A 134 -2.45 18.04 -10.72
CA GLU A 134 -3.38 17.88 -11.84
C GLU A 134 -4.65 17.11 -11.44
N LEU A 135 -4.52 16.07 -10.61
CA LEU A 135 -5.64 15.34 -10.02
C LEU A 135 -6.52 16.27 -9.18
N GLN A 136 -5.93 17.09 -8.30
CA GLN A 136 -6.66 18.08 -7.50
C GLN A 136 -7.38 19.10 -8.38
N ARG A 137 -6.71 19.60 -9.43
CA ARG A 137 -7.28 20.58 -10.37
C ARG A 137 -8.52 20.03 -11.07
N ARG A 138 -8.46 18.79 -11.56
CA ARG A 138 -9.58 18.14 -12.28
C ARG A 138 -10.74 17.78 -11.36
N LEU A 139 -10.47 17.24 -10.17
CA LEU A 139 -11.50 16.94 -9.18
C LEU A 139 -12.25 18.22 -8.75
N THR A 140 -11.51 19.31 -8.50
CA THR A 140 -12.11 20.62 -8.20
C THR A 140 -12.93 21.18 -9.36
N ALA A 141 -12.44 21.06 -10.60
CA ALA A 141 -13.15 21.56 -11.78
C ALA A 141 -14.49 20.85 -12.02
N ALA A 142 -14.53 19.52 -11.86
CA ALA A 142 -15.76 18.73 -11.99
C ALA A 142 -16.80 19.06 -10.89
N GLY A 143 -16.35 19.47 -9.70
CA GLY A 143 -17.23 19.84 -8.59
C GLY A 143 -18.02 21.15 -8.78
N VAL A 144 -17.74 21.93 -9.83
CA VAL A 144 -18.33 23.26 -10.09
C VAL A 144 -19.18 23.27 -11.37
N GLY A 145 -19.47 22.09 -11.96
CA GLY A 145 -20.14 21.94 -13.26
C GLY A 145 -21.65 22.27 -13.32
N GLU A 146 -22.36 22.41 -12.20
CA GLU A 146 -23.84 22.53 -12.18
C GLU A 146 -24.41 23.91 -12.58
N VAL A 147 -23.59 24.89 -13.01
CA VAL A 147 -24.04 26.30 -13.18
C VAL A 147 -23.72 26.92 -14.55
N TRP A 148 -23.75 26.15 -15.65
CA TRP A 148 -23.70 26.72 -17.01
C TRP A 148 -24.74 26.14 -17.98
N GLN A 149 -25.93 26.79 -17.95
CA GLN A 149 -26.84 27.01 -19.08
C GLN A 149 -27.51 25.79 -19.72
N SER A 150 -28.68 25.43 -19.20
CA SER A 150 -29.77 24.93 -20.04
C SER A 150 -30.55 26.12 -20.64
N ASP A 151 -30.39 26.38 -21.94
CA ASP A 151 -31.45 26.94 -22.78
C ASP A 151 -31.14 26.81 -24.28
N GLY A 152 -32.06 26.24 -25.06
CA GLY A 152 -31.90 26.08 -26.52
C GLY A 152 -32.52 24.79 -27.11
N PRO A 153 -33.72 24.84 -27.71
CA PRO A 153 -34.36 23.65 -28.30
C PRO A 153 -34.02 23.49 -29.79
N ASN A 154 -33.92 22.24 -30.30
CA ASN A 154 -34.84 21.70 -31.32
C ASN A 154 -34.48 20.33 -31.96
N LEU A 155 -35.54 19.58 -32.30
CA LEU A 155 -35.74 18.70 -33.48
C LEU A 155 -34.71 17.60 -33.80
N GLY A 156 -35.04 16.35 -33.45
CA GLY A 156 -34.23 15.16 -33.75
C GLY A 156 -34.54 14.46 -35.08
N ARG A 157 -33.88 13.30 -35.34
CA ARG A 157 -34.17 12.44 -36.50
C ARG A 157 -33.86 10.95 -36.26
N SER A 158 -34.91 10.13 -36.46
CA SER A 158 -34.98 8.70 -36.83
C SER A 158 -33.88 7.69 -36.43
N ARG A 159 -34.34 6.58 -35.84
CA ARG A 159 -33.62 5.32 -35.56
C ARG A 159 -33.15 4.60 -36.85
N SER A 160 -31.96 3.96 -36.83
CA SER A 160 -31.74 2.54 -37.20
C SER A 160 -30.26 2.09 -37.24
N ARG A 161 -29.85 1.28 -36.24
CA ARG A 161 -28.84 0.18 -36.27
C ARG A 161 -27.49 0.37 -37.02
N SER A 162 -26.39 0.41 -36.27
CA SER A 162 -25.21 -0.49 -36.44
C SER A 162 -24.21 -0.32 -35.27
N PHE A 163 -23.30 -1.28 -35.12
CA PHE A 163 -22.43 -1.49 -33.95
C PHE A 163 -21.20 -0.57 -33.93
N GLU A 164 -21.39 0.75 -33.81
CA GLU A 164 -20.33 1.71 -33.50
C GLU A 164 -20.95 3.06 -33.06
N ASN A 165 -20.13 3.93 -32.46
CA ASN A 165 -20.45 5.34 -32.16
C ASN A 165 -21.42 5.64 -30.99
N SER A 166 -21.10 5.16 -29.78
CA SER A 166 -21.69 5.64 -28.51
C SER A 166 -20.84 6.69 -27.76
N PHE A 167 -19.73 7.15 -28.33
CA PHE A 167 -18.83 8.16 -27.72
C PHE A 167 -19.24 9.62 -28.03
N GLY A 168 -20.43 9.83 -28.60
CA GLY A 168 -20.98 11.16 -28.87
C GLY A 168 -21.78 11.70 -27.68
N ASN A 169 -21.21 12.67 -26.97
CA ASN A 169 -21.87 13.52 -25.97
C ASN A 169 -22.32 12.85 -24.65
N THR A 170 -21.44 12.09 -24.00
CA THR A 170 -21.40 12.14 -22.52
C THR A 170 -20.54 13.34 -22.14
N SER A 171 -21.07 14.28 -21.36
CA SER A 171 -20.18 15.23 -20.69
C SER A 171 -19.28 14.45 -19.72
N PRO A 172 -17.98 14.77 -19.59
CA PRO A 172 -17.05 14.02 -18.74
C PRO A 172 -17.43 14.07 -17.25
N ASP A 173 -18.34 14.96 -16.88
CA ASP A 173 -18.79 15.21 -15.50
C ASP A 173 -19.51 14.02 -14.83
N TYR A 174 -20.02 13.05 -15.59
CA TYR A 174 -20.84 11.93 -15.07
C TYR A 174 -20.10 10.62 -14.76
N LEU A 175 -18.78 10.55 -14.89
CA LEU A 175 -18.02 9.37 -14.47
C LEU A 175 -17.93 9.28 -12.92
N PRO A 176 -18.03 8.08 -12.31
CA PRO A 176 -17.71 7.88 -10.90
C PRO A 176 -16.28 8.32 -10.55
N PHE A 177 -16.03 8.65 -9.28
CA PHE A 177 -14.75 9.22 -8.82
C PHE A 177 -13.55 8.36 -9.22
N GLU A 178 -13.67 7.04 -9.04
CA GLU A 178 -12.63 6.07 -9.33
C GLU A 178 -12.25 6.03 -10.82
N PHE A 179 -13.22 6.27 -11.72
CA PHE A 179 -12.96 6.32 -13.16
C PHE A 179 -12.41 7.69 -13.61
N ARG A 180 -12.85 8.79 -13.00
CA ARG A 180 -12.24 10.12 -13.21
C ARG A 180 -10.77 10.11 -12.75
N ALA A 181 -10.49 9.59 -11.55
CA ALA A 181 -9.12 9.44 -11.06
C ALA A 181 -8.26 8.57 -11.98
N LEU A 182 -8.83 7.50 -12.55
CA LEU A 182 -8.13 6.63 -13.50
C LEU A 182 -7.87 7.32 -14.85
N GLU A 183 -8.80 8.12 -15.34
CA GLU A 183 -8.64 8.98 -16.53
C GLU A 183 -7.46 9.95 -16.35
N VAL A 184 -7.41 10.68 -15.22
CA VAL A 184 -6.27 11.58 -14.94
C VAL A 184 -4.94 10.80 -14.87
N ALA A 185 -4.93 9.60 -14.28
CA ALA A 185 -3.74 8.76 -14.20
C ALA A 185 -3.24 8.31 -15.58
N LEU A 186 -4.17 7.93 -16.47
CA LEU A 186 -3.85 7.52 -17.84
C LEU A 186 -3.35 8.70 -18.67
N GLU A 187 -4.04 9.84 -18.67
CA GLU A 187 -3.61 11.03 -19.40
C GLU A 187 -2.25 11.54 -18.93
N SER A 188 -2.01 11.56 -17.61
CA SER A 188 -0.72 11.99 -17.06
C SER A 188 0.41 11.03 -17.42
N ALA A 189 0.14 9.72 -17.51
CA ALA A 189 1.11 8.74 -17.99
C ALA A 189 1.39 8.88 -19.49
N CYS A 190 0.36 9.13 -20.32
CA CYS A 190 0.52 9.40 -21.75
C CYS A 190 1.33 10.68 -22.00
N ALA A 191 0.99 11.79 -21.34
CA ALA A 191 1.72 13.05 -21.47
C ALA A 191 3.20 12.93 -21.05
N PHE A 192 3.51 12.07 -20.09
CA PHE A 192 4.90 11.76 -19.72
C PHE A 192 5.63 10.92 -20.79
N LEU A 193 4.95 9.98 -21.45
CA LEU A 193 5.54 9.21 -22.55
C LEU A 193 5.78 10.10 -23.78
N ASP A 194 4.82 10.95 -24.14
CA ASP A 194 4.93 11.90 -25.26
C ASP A 194 6.07 12.92 -25.05
N ALA A 195 6.32 13.34 -23.80
CA ALA A 195 7.40 14.27 -23.45
C ALA A 195 8.82 13.67 -23.53
N GLN A 196 8.96 12.37 -23.82
CA GLN A 196 10.25 11.67 -23.97
C GLN A 196 10.61 11.35 -25.42
N VAL A 197 9.76 11.71 -26.40
CA VAL A 197 9.93 11.45 -27.83
C VAL A 197 10.56 12.65 -28.55
#